data_AF-A0AAV8VHY0-F1
#
_entry.id   AF-A0AAV8VHY0-F1
#
_cell.length_a   1.000
_cell.length_b   1.000
_cell.length_c   1.000
_cell.angle_alpha   90.00
_cell.angle_beta   90.00
_cell.angle_gamma   90.00
#
_symmetry.space_group_name_H-M   'P 1'
#
loop_
_entity.id
_entity.type
_entity.pdbx_description
1 polymer ?
#
loop_
_entity_poly.entity_id
_entity_poly.type
_entity_poly.pdbx_seq_one_letter_code
_entity_poly.pdbx_strand_id
1 'polypeptide(L)'
;MKFLLFVLLVCFGDGSGWEFLGQESSSSKRAVGSFDIFDVSKEELLAVLSLRSRTKREIGGVGSKLPHIEKKILQSCNDSIELANSLGDMKACLRTKRLFVTPRDEYIQHMDQCTQPIRKEIKECLPQKLKYLPDLLAEIAESVVRLLYDDFGEIGRGLAPCMSALNSTTSKADYERCIVKNGGHSDDDTIPESKEEFCKKFVPISECFVKQINDTCTIDKDLRKFTTDYTKAIEKPCQ
;
A
#
# COMPACT_ATOMS: atom_id res chain seq x y z
N MET A 1 12.54 -7.59 2.23
CA MET A 1 11.25 -7.54 1.49
C MET A 1 10.13 -6.98 2.36
N LYS A 2 10.11 -5.66 2.53
CA LYS A 2 9.12 -4.87 3.30
C LYS A 2 8.31 -3.96 2.35
N PHE A 3 8.17 -4.40 1.10
CA PHE A 3 7.91 -3.55 -0.07
C PHE A 3 6.43 -3.45 -0.47
N LEU A 4 5.61 -4.47 -0.22
CA LEU A 4 4.14 -4.33 -0.34
C LEU A 4 3.60 -3.19 0.54
N LEU A 5 4.27 -3.02 1.68
CA LEU A 5 4.02 -1.96 2.62
C LEU A 5 4.42 -0.58 2.08
N PHE A 6 5.44 -0.51 1.22
CA PHE A 6 5.84 0.72 0.52
C PHE A 6 4.71 1.23 -0.37
N VAL A 7 4.05 0.37 -1.13
CA VAL A 7 2.91 0.77 -1.98
C VAL A 7 1.75 1.28 -1.13
N LEU A 8 1.39 0.54 -0.08
CA LEU A 8 0.32 0.93 0.82
C LEU A 8 0.69 2.25 1.53
N LEU A 9 1.86 2.37 2.15
CA LEU A 9 2.23 3.54 2.96
C LEU A 9 2.60 4.78 2.13
N VAL A 10 3.08 4.64 0.90
CA VAL A 10 3.22 5.78 -0.02
C VAL A 10 1.84 6.36 -0.35
N CYS A 11 0.79 5.53 -0.40
CA CYS A 11 -0.60 5.99 -0.50
C CYS A 11 -1.21 6.44 0.85
N PHE A 12 -0.68 5.95 1.98
CA PHE A 12 -1.18 6.20 3.34
C PHE A 12 -0.12 6.92 4.22
N GLY A 13 0.46 7.99 3.68
CA GLY A 13 1.65 8.69 4.21
C GLY A 13 1.75 8.86 5.73
N ASP A 14 3.00 8.97 6.19
CA ASP A 14 3.45 9.13 7.58
C ASP A 14 2.44 9.86 8.48
N GLY A 15 2.06 9.19 9.57
CA GLY A 15 0.98 9.57 10.49
C GLY A 15 1.19 10.84 11.32
N SER A 16 1.86 11.86 10.80
CA SER A 16 2.25 13.08 11.54
C SER A 16 1.60 14.37 11.05
N GLY A 17 0.46 14.33 10.35
CA GLY A 17 -0.21 15.58 9.94
C GLY A 17 -1.67 15.43 9.54
N TRP A 18 -2.56 15.26 10.52
CA TRP A 18 -4.00 15.47 10.34
C TRP A 18 -4.61 16.07 11.62
N GLU A 19 -4.25 17.32 11.93
CA GLU A 19 -5.13 18.19 12.71
C GLU A 19 -6.12 18.84 11.74
N PHE A 20 -7.40 18.55 11.93
CA PHE A 20 -8.50 19.12 11.15
C PHE A 20 -8.82 20.49 11.74
N LEU A 21 -8.73 21.56 10.94
CA LEU A 21 -9.46 22.80 11.21
C LEU A 21 -10.95 22.51 11.04
N GLY A 22 -11.68 22.57 12.15
CA GLY A 22 -13.13 22.65 12.18
C GLY A 22 -13.60 24.10 12.26
N GLN A 23 -14.88 24.29 11.89
CA GLN A 23 -15.67 25.53 11.78
C GLN A 23 -15.45 26.24 10.43
N GLU A 24 -16.50 26.49 9.64
CA GLU A 24 -17.69 27.25 10.02
C GLU A 24 -19.06 26.67 9.61
N SER A 25 -20.04 27.16 10.38
CA SER A 25 -21.49 27.06 10.26
C SER A 25 -22.10 27.92 9.14
N SER A 26 -23.16 27.44 8.47
CA SER A 26 -24.53 27.99 8.63
C SER A 26 -25.51 27.61 7.49
N SER A 27 -26.77 27.41 7.89
CA SER A 27 -28.05 27.67 7.21
C SER A 27 -28.43 27.05 5.86
N SER A 28 -29.22 25.97 5.97
CA SER A 28 -30.60 25.79 5.45
C SER A 28 -31.05 26.53 4.19
N LYS A 29 -31.46 25.74 3.17
CA LYS A 29 -32.80 25.80 2.53
C LYS A 29 -33.08 24.49 1.78
N ARG A 30 -34.28 23.94 1.98
CA ARG A 30 -34.81 22.75 1.28
C ARG A 30 -35.01 23.04 -0.20
N ALA A 31 -34.53 22.13 -1.05
CA ALA A 31 -35.08 21.86 -2.37
C ALA A 31 -35.28 20.34 -2.49
N VAL A 32 -36.48 19.93 -2.87
CA VAL A 32 -36.84 18.55 -3.23
C VAL A 32 -36.48 18.39 -4.70
N GLY A 33 -35.64 17.42 -5.04
CA GLY A 33 -35.39 17.05 -6.44
C GLY A 33 -34.07 16.33 -6.66
N SER A 34 -34.15 15.09 -7.14
CA SER A 34 -33.08 14.17 -7.55
C SER A 34 -32.36 13.44 -6.41
N PHE A 35 -32.79 12.21 -6.14
CA PHE A 35 -31.97 11.21 -5.45
C PHE A 35 -30.82 10.85 -6.40
N ASP A 36 -29.68 11.51 -6.22
CA ASP A 36 -28.47 11.19 -6.95
C ASP A 36 -27.88 9.90 -6.36
N ILE A 37 -27.60 8.90 -7.20
CA ILE A 37 -27.00 7.62 -6.79
C ILE A 37 -25.61 7.83 -6.14
N PHE A 38 -25.04 9.03 -6.30
CA PHE A 38 -23.79 9.50 -5.72
C PHE A 38 -23.91 10.13 -4.32
N ASP A 39 -25.11 10.40 -3.79
CA ASP A 39 -25.26 10.85 -2.40
C ASP A 39 -25.21 9.68 -1.41
N VAL A 40 -25.68 8.50 -1.84
CA VAL A 40 -25.57 7.25 -1.04
C VAL A 40 -24.10 6.82 -0.91
N SER A 41 -23.27 7.09 -1.92
CA SER A 41 -21.83 6.76 -1.85
C SER A 41 -21.04 7.72 -0.96
N LYS A 42 -21.50 8.96 -0.76
CA LYS A 42 -20.84 9.96 0.08
C LYS A 42 -21.02 9.68 1.57
N GLU A 43 -22.22 9.27 1.99
CA GLU A 43 -22.50 8.92 3.39
C GLU A 43 -21.83 7.59 3.78
N GLU A 44 -21.80 6.60 2.89
CA GLU A 44 -20.99 5.38 3.07
C GLU A 44 -19.48 5.68 3.02
N LEU A 45 -19.01 6.58 2.14
CA LEU A 45 -17.62 7.06 2.16
C LEU A 45 -17.30 7.72 3.49
N LEU A 46 -18.18 8.56 4.03
CA LEU A 46 -17.97 9.26 5.30
C LEU A 46 -18.00 8.28 6.47
N ALA A 47 -18.85 7.25 6.44
CA ALA A 47 -18.85 6.16 7.41
C ALA A 47 -17.53 5.37 7.37
N VAL A 48 -17.05 5.02 6.18
CA VAL A 48 -15.75 4.35 5.98
C VAL A 48 -14.57 5.25 6.36
N LEU A 49 -14.63 6.56 6.09
CA LEU A 49 -13.64 7.55 6.53
C LEU A 49 -13.64 7.72 8.06
N SER A 50 -14.80 7.64 8.72
CA SER A 50 -14.91 7.66 10.18
C SER A 50 -14.27 6.41 10.82
N LEU A 51 -14.45 5.23 10.20
CA LEU A 51 -13.73 4.00 10.52
C LEU A 51 -12.23 4.15 10.27
N ARG A 52 -11.82 4.79 9.17
CA ARG A 52 -10.43 5.06 8.77
C ARG A 52 -9.65 5.86 9.83
N SER A 53 -10.31 6.73 10.59
CA SER A 53 -9.69 7.46 11.72
C SER A 53 -9.33 6.54 12.89
N ARG A 54 -10.14 5.50 13.14
CA ARG A 54 -9.88 4.46 14.16
C ARG A 54 -8.85 3.44 13.65
N THR A 55 -8.95 3.01 12.40
CA THR A 55 -7.98 2.07 11.80
C THR A 55 -6.57 2.68 11.68
N LYS A 56 -6.45 4.01 11.51
CA LYS A 56 -5.17 4.74 11.54
C LYS A 56 -4.36 4.52 12.83
N ARG A 57 -5.00 4.35 14.00
CA ARG A 57 -4.29 4.06 15.26
C ARG A 57 -3.79 2.62 15.34
N GLU A 58 -4.42 1.68 14.63
CA GLU A 58 -4.11 0.26 14.76
C GLU A 58 -3.14 -0.26 13.67
N ILE A 59 -3.12 0.35 12.48
CA ILE A 59 -2.17 0.03 11.39
C ILE A 59 -0.74 0.58 11.68
N GLY A 60 -0.60 1.45 12.69
CA GLY A 60 0.64 2.15 13.05
C GLY A 60 1.86 1.30 13.41
N GLY A 61 1.73 -0.03 13.53
CA GLY A 61 2.88 -0.90 13.80
C GLY A 61 3.75 -1.21 12.58
N VAL A 62 3.16 -1.22 11.38
CA VAL A 62 3.85 -1.75 10.18
C VAL A 62 4.62 -0.63 9.44
N GLY A 63 4.22 0.63 9.61
CA GLY A 63 4.88 1.81 9.03
C GLY A 63 6.34 2.05 9.43
N SER A 64 6.82 1.39 10.48
CA SER A 64 8.16 1.59 11.07
C SER A 64 9.33 1.12 10.20
N LYS A 65 9.09 0.35 9.11
CA LYS A 65 10.18 -0.33 8.39
C LYS A 65 10.40 0.13 6.94
N LEU A 66 9.69 1.16 6.46
CA LEU A 66 9.92 1.83 5.17
C LEU A 66 11.30 2.45 5.00
N PRO A 67 11.89 3.09 6.04
CA PRO A 67 13.19 3.74 5.89
C PRO A 67 14.30 2.78 5.43
N HIS A 68 14.14 1.46 5.61
CA HIS A 68 15.16 0.49 5.23
C HIS A 68 15.29 0.27 3.72
N ILE A 69 14.20 0.26 2.95
CA ILE A 69 14.30 0.05 1.48
C ILE A 69 14.79 1.33 0.81
N GLU A 70 14.24 2.46 1.21
CA GLU A 70 14.68 3.79 0.78
C GLU A 70 16.18 3.97 1.08
N LYS A 71 16.59 3.67 2.32
CA LYS A 71 18.01 3.69 2.71
C LYS A 71 18.87 2.75 1.87
N LYS A 72 18.43 1.52 1.56
CA LYS A 72 19.22 0.61 0.73
C LYS A 72 19.36 1.09 -0.72
N ILE A 73 18.31 1.69 -1.28
CA ILE A 73 18.38 2.29 -2.62
C ILE A 73 19.35 3.48 -2.60
N LEU A 74 19.22 4.37 -1.62
CA LEU A 74 20.14 5.50 -1.43
C LEU A 74 21.59 5.01 -1.27
N GLN A 75 21.85 4.03 -0.39
CA GLN A 75 23.17 3.43 -0.20
C GLN A 75 23.73 2.81 -1.47
N SER A 76 22.88 2.11 -2.25
CA SER A 76 23.29 1.54 -3.54
C SER A 76 23.61 2.61 -4.59
N CYS A 77 23.12 3.83 -4.38
CA CYS A 77 23.33 5.00 -5.21
C CYS A 77 24.22 6.06 -4.52
N ASN A 78 25.14 5.60 -3.66
CA ASN A 78 26.15 6.41 -2.97
C ASN A 78 25.58 7.56 -2.13
N ASP A 79 24.42 7.35 -1.51
CA ASP A 79 23.72 8.32 -0.66
C ASP A 79 23.51 9.69 -1.35
N SER A 80 23.18 9.68 -2.66
CA SER A 80 22.93 10.89 -3.44
C SER A 80 21.86 11.78 -2.82
N ILE A 81 22.21 13.05 -2.62
CA ILE A 81 21.32 14.09 -2.08
C ILE A 81 20.23 14.41 -3.11
N GLU A 82 20.58 14.42 -4.40
CA GLU A 82 19.65 14.60 -5.51
C GLU A 82 18.56 13.53 -5.46
N LEU A 83 18.95 12.27 -5.30
CA LEU A 83 18.01 11.15 -5.23
C LEU A 83 17.10 11.24 -4.01
N ALA A 84 17.63 11.66 -2.85
CA ALA A 84 16.84 11.90 -1.65
C ALA A 84 15.81 13.03 -1.84
N ASN A 85 16.18 14.12 -2.52
CA ASN A 85 15.27 15.20 -2.85
C ASN A 85 14.19 14.74 -3.84
N SER A 86 14.55 14.02 -4.90
CA SER A 86 13.62 13.44 -5.87
C SER A 86 12.62 12.47 -5.22
N LEU A 87 13.05 11.69 -4.22
CA LEU A 87 12.15 10.87 -3.40
C LEU A 87 11.16 11.72 -2.59
N GLY A 88 11.62 12.84 -2.04
CA GLY A 88 10.78 13.83 -1.38
C GLY A 88 9.73 14.42 -2.32
N ASP A 89 10.14 14.82 -3.53
CA ASP A 89 9.26 15.39 -4.55
C ASP A 89 8.24 14.38 -5.05
N MET A 90 8.64 13.12 -5.28
CA MET A 90 7.73 12.02 -5.60
C MET A 90 6.66 11.88 -4.50
N LYS A 91 7.06 11.85 -3.22
CA LYS A 91 6.13 11.74 -2.09
C LYS A 91 5.17 12.94 -2.02
N ALA A 92 5.67 14.15 -2.26
CA ALA A 92 4.84 15.36 -2.31
C ALA A 92 3.84 15.31 -3.46
N CYS A 93 4.27 14.90 -4.65
CA CYS A 93 3.43 14.71 -5.83
C CYS A 93 2.30 13.71 -5.56
N LEU A 94 2.61 12.54 -5.01
CA LEU A 94 1.61 11.50 -4.71
C LEU A 94 0.54 11.96 -3.73
N ARG A 95 0.88 12.88 -2.80
CA ARG A 95 -0.07 13.46 -1.84
C ARG A 95 -1.08 14.44 -2.45
N THR A 96 -0.84 14.93 -3.67
CA THR A 96 -1.75 15.89 -4.33
C THR A 96 -3.08 15.27 -4.75
N LYS A 97 -3.13 13.94 -4.93
CA LYS A 97 -4.37 13.18 -5.17
C LYS A 97 -4.60 12.16 -4.06
N ARG A 98 -5.86 11.91 -3.71
CA ARG A 98 -6.21 11.04 -2.59
C ARG A 98 -6.77 9.71 -3.09
N LEU A 99 -6.18 8.61 -2.61
CA LEU A 99 -6.66 7.25 -2.85
C LEU A 99 -8.12 7.10 -2.38
N PHE A 100 -8.97 6.53 -3.25
CA PHE A 100 -10.43 6.36 -3.12
C PHE A 100 -11.28 7.63 -3.27
N VAL A 101 -10.66 8.80 -3.44
CA VAL A 101 -11.38 10.04 -3.81
C VAL A 101 -11.24 10.30 -5.31
N THR A 102 -10.04 10.08 -5.84
CA THR A 102 -9.76 10.14 -7.27
C THR A 102 -10.21 8.86 -7.96
N PRO A 103 -10.80 8.90 -9.18
CA PRO A 103 -11.10 7.72 -9.96
C PRO A 103 -9.86 6.82 -10.16
N ARG A 104 -10.06 5.49 -10.15
CA ARG A 104 -8.98 4.49 -10.17
C ARG A 104 -7.92 4.78 -11.25
N ASP A 105 -8.35 4.87 -12.50
CA ASP A 105 -7.42 4.98 -13.63
C ASP A 105 -6.72 6.35 -13.65
N GLU A 106 -7.39 7.40 -13.17
CA GLU A 106 -6.78 8.72 -12.98
C GLU A 106 -5.74 8.71 -11.85
N TYR A 107 -6.00 8.01 -10.75
CA TYR A 107 -5.04 7.88 -9.65
C TYR A 107 -3.82 7.06 -10.05
N ILE A 108 -4.01 5.97 -10.81
CA ILE A 108 -2.91 5.15 -11.35
C ILE A 108 -2.04 5.99 -12.30
N GLN A 109 -2.67 6.75 -13.21
CA GLN A 109 -1.93 7.65 -14.10
C GLN A 109 -1.15 8.70 -13.32
N HIS A 110 -1.74 9.29 -12.28
CA HIS A 110 -1.08 10.24 -11.40
C HIS A 110 0.14 9.62 -10.68
N MET A 111 -0.01 8.39 -10.20
CA MET A 111 1.08 7.65 -9.58
C MET A 111 2.23 7.39 -10.55
N ASP A 112 1.95 7.00 -11.80
CA ASP A 112 2.97 6.82 -12.82
C ASP A 112 3.70 8.15 -13.12
N GLN A 113 2.97 9.25 -13.28
CA GLN A 113 3.55 10.59 -13.49
C GLN A 113 4.47 11.02 -12.34
N CYS A 114 4.04 10.81 -11.09
CA CYS A 114 4.86 11.15 -9.93
C CYS A 114 6.11 10.27 -9.77
N THR A 115 6.06 9.02 -10.25
CA THR A 115 7.15 8.05 -10.06
C THR A 115 8.09 7.96 -11.26
N GLN A 116 7.69 8.41 -12.44
CA GLN A 116 8.50 8.32 -13.65
C GLN A 116 9.89 8.98 -13.53
N PRO A 117 10.03 10.22 -13.00
CA PRO A 117 11.34 10.87 -12.90
C PRO A 117 12.29 10.11 -11.98
N ILE A 118 11.83 9.75 -10.79
CA ILE A 118 12.62 9.02 -9.80
C ILE A 118 12.95 7.60 -10.25
N ARG A 119 12.05 6.91 -10.98
CA ARG A 119 12.36 5.59 -11.57
C ARG A 119 13.53 5.68 -12.54
N LYS A 120 13.57 6.72 -13.36
CA LYS A 120 14.68 6.96 -14.29
C LYS A 120 15.99 7.21 -13.54
N GLU A 121 15.97 8.07 -12.53
CA GLU A 121 17.14 8.39 -11.71
C GLU A 121 17.67 7.16 -10.97
N ILE A 122 16.79 6.38 -10.33
CA ILE A 122 17.18 5.14 -9.65
C ILE A 122 17.80 4.15 -10.65
N LYS A 123 17.24 4.01 -11.86
CA LYS A 123 17.82 3.12 -12.88
C LYS A 123 19.19 3.56 -13.35
N GLU A 124 19.45 4.86 -13.41
CA GLU A 124 20.74 5.41 -13.82
C GLU A 124 21.81 5.17 -12.76
N CYS A 125 21.44 5.25 -11.48
CA CYS A 125 22.38 5.03 -10.38
C CYS A 125 22.58 3.55 -10.00
N LEU A 126 21.60 2.67 -10.24
CA LEU A 126 21.70 1.26 -9.89
C LEU A 126 22.65 0.47 -10.82
N PRO A 127 23.37 -0.53 -10.27
CA PRO A 127 24.10 -1.51 -11.07
C PRO A 127 23.21 -2.17 -12.13
N GLN A 128 23.78 -2.55 -13.27
CA GLN A 128 23.02 -3.10 -14.41
C GLN A 128 22.08 -4.25 -14.02
N LYS A 129 22.53 -5.16 -13.14
CA LYS A 129 21.75 -6.28 -12.62
C LYS A 129 20.54 -5.87 -11.76
N LEU A 130 20.53 -4.67 -11.18
CA LEU A 130 19.43 -4.17 -10.34
C LEU A 130 18.48 -3.21 -11.07
N LYS A 131 18.74 -2.88 -12.34
CA LYS A 131 17.90 -1.92 -13.10
C LYS A 131 16.47 -2.39 -13.34
N TYR A 132 16.18 -3.68 -13.17
CA TYR A 132 14.81 -4.20 -13.20
C TYR A 132 13.96 -3.70 -12.02
N LEU A 133 14.62 -3.36 -10.90
CA LEU A 133 13.95 -3.13 -9.63
C LEU A 133 12.94 -1.98 -9.72
N PRO A 134 13.29 -0.75 -10.18
CA PRO A 134 12.36 0.37 -10.16
C PRO A 134 11.08 0.15 -10.98
N ASP A 135 11.15 -0.64 -12.05
CA ASP A 135 9.97 -1.02 -12.84
C ASP A 135 9.12 -2.05 -12.12
N LEU A 136 9.74 -3.12 -11.62
CA LEU A 136 9.03 -4.14 -10.84
C LEU A 136 8.30 -3.53 -9.64
N LEU A 137 8.95 -2.60 -8.95
CA LEU A 137 8.38 -1.86 -7.82
C LEU A 137 7.15 -1.04 -8.23
N ALA A 138 7.19 -0.39 -9.40
CA ALA A 138 6.07 0.36 -9.96
C ALA A 138 4.92 -0.56 -10.41
N GLU A 139 5.23 -1.69 -11.04
CA GLU A 139 4.25 -2.72 -11.45
C GLU A 139 3.51 -3.31 -10.24
N ILE A 140 4.24 -3.64 -9.16
CA ILE A 140 3.65 -4.06 -7.87
C ILE A 140 2.77 -2.95 -7.31
N ALA A 141 3.22 -1.70 -7.37
CA ALA A 141 2.46 -0.56 -6.87
C ALA A 141 1.12 -0.40 -7.58
N GLU A 142 1.14 -0.39 -8.92
CA GLU A 142 -0.05 -0.32 -9.74
C GLU A 142 -0.99 -1.49 -9.46
N SER A 143 -0.47 -2.72 -9.41
CA SER A 143 -1.27 -3.92 -9.21
C SER A 143 -2.00 -3.91 -7.87
N VAL A 144 -1.31 -3.52 -6.79
CA VAL A 144 -1.93 -3.36 -5.46
C VAL A 144 -2.94 -2.22 -5.45
N VAL A 145 -2.65 -1.07 -6.10
CA VAL A 145 -3.63 0.02 -6.19
C VAL A 145 -4.89 -0.44 -6.93
N ARG A 146 -4.77 -1.17 -8.04
CA ARG A 146 -5.92 -1.74 -8.75
C ARG A 146 -6.74 -2.65 -7.84
N LEU A 147 -6.10 -3.60 -7.16
CA LEU A 147 -6.75 -4.45 -6.17
C LEU A 147 -7.53 -3.63 -5.14
N LEU A 148 -6.92 -2.58 -4.57
CA LEU A 148 -7.57 -1.77 -3.55
C LEU A 148 -8.85 -1.08 -4.07
N TYR A 149 -8.86 -0.61 -5.32
CA TYR A 149 -10.06 -0.02 -5.92
C TYR A 149 -11.10 -1.09 -6.27
N ASP A 150 -10.66 -2.21 -6.84
CA ASP A 150 -11.54 -3.28 -7.31
C ASP A 150 -12.22 -4.02 -6.14
N ASP A 151 -11.51 -4.13 -5.01
CA ASP A 151 -11.95 -4.89 -3.82
C ASP A 151 -12.26 -3.98 -2.63
N PHE A 152 -12.47 -2.68 -2.86
CA PHE A 152 -12.73 -1.72 -1.79
C PHE A 152 -13.91 -2.14 -0.90
N GLY A 153 -14.98 -2.66 -1.52
CA GLY A 153 -16.17 -3.13 -0.81
C GLY A 153 -15.91 -4.41 -0.01
N GLU A 154 -15.19 -5.36 -0.59
CA GLU A 154 -14.80 -6.63 0.02
C GLU A 154 -13.87 -6.40 1.22
N ILE A 155 -12.92 -5.48 1.10
CA ILE A 155 -12.05 -5.05 2.20
C ILE A 155 -12.91 -4.43 3.31
N GLY A 156 -13.84 -3.54 2.96
CA GLY A 156 -14.71 -2.87 3.91
C GLY A 156 -15.62 -3.82 4.69
N ARG A 157 -16.23 -4.80 4.02
CA ARG A 157 -17.18 -5.74 4.65
C ARG A 157 -16.50 -6.96 5.28
N GLY A 158 -15.50 -7.52 4.63
CA GLY A 158 -14.83 -8.75 5.07
C GLY A 158 -13.61 -8.49 5.97
N LEU A 159 -12.72 -7.59 5.58
CA LEU A 159 -11.46 -7.38 6.32
C LEU A 159 -11.63 -6.42 7.52
N ALA A 160 -12.37 -5.31 7.34
CA ALA A 160 -12.48 -4.27 8.37
C ALA A 160 -12.95 -4.78 9.75
N PRO A 161 -13.95 -5.69 9.86
CA PRO A 161 -14.37 -6.24 11.15
C PRO A 161 -13.29 -7.06 11.85
N CYS A 162 -12.34 -7.65 11.10
CA CYS A 162 -11.27 -8.48 11.63
C CYS A 162 -9.99 -7.71 11.98
N MET A 163 -9.89 -6.43 11.62
CA MET A 163 -8.63 -5.67 11.74
C MET A 163 -8.05 -5.65 13.15
N SER A 164 -8.88 -5.58 14.19
CA SER A 164 -8.41 -5.60 15.58
C SER A 164 -7.71 -6.91 15.95
N ALA A 165 -8.23 -8.05 15.46
CA ALA A 165 -7.65 -9.37 15.68
C ALA A 165 -6.33 -9.53 14.91
N LEU A 166 -6.28 -9.05 13.65
CA LEU A 166 -5.04 -9.00 12.86
C LEU A 166 -3.96 -8.14 13.51
N ASN A 167 -4.37 -7.12 14.25
CA ASN A 167 -3.48 -6.22 14.97
C ASN A 167 -3.02 -6.73 16.34
N SER A 168 -3.55 -7.87 16.80
CA SER A 168 -3.11 -8.51 18.04
C SER A 168 -1.62 -8.89 17.97
N THR A 169 -0.95 -8.87 19.13
CA THR A 169 0.47 -9.25 19.24
C THR A 169 0.72 -10.65 18.72
N THR A 170 -0.19 -11.59 18.98
CA THR A 170 -0.10 -12.98 18.50
C THR A 170 -0.15 -13.05 16.98
N SER A 171 -1.16 -12.44 16.36
CA SER A 171 -1.31 -12.45 14.89
C SER A 171 -0.10 -11.80 14.20
N LYS A 172 0.43 -10.69 14.75
CA LYS A 172 1.64 -10.05 14.25
C LYS A 172 2.89 -10.93 14.39
N ALA A 173 3.07 -11.59 15.53
CA ALA A 173 4.20 -12.50 15.74
C ALA A 173 4.14 -13.70 14.77
N ASP A 174 2.95 -14.24 14.51
CA ASP A 174 2.74 -15.35 13.57
C ASP A 174 3.05 -14.95 12.14
N TYR A 175 2.62 -13.75 11.74
CA TYR A 175 2.96 -13.15 10.46
C TYR A 175 4.48 -12.95 10.31
N GLU A 176 5.15 -12.37 11.31
CA GLU A 176 6.60 -12.17 11.27
C GLU A 176 7.36 -13.52 11.19
N ARG A 177 6.92 -14.54 11.95
CA ARG A 177 7.49 -15.89 11.86
C ARG A 177 7.32 -16.49 10.46
N CYS A 178 6.17 -16.28 9.82
CA CYS A 178 5.95 -16.72 8.45
C CYS A 178 6.89 -16.02 7.47
N ILE A 179 7.07 -14.70 7.58
CA ILE A 179 8.00 -13.95 6.73
C ILE A 179 9.42 -14.49 6.88
N VAL A 180 9.89 -14.70 8.11
CA VAL A 180 11.24 -15.22 8.36
C VAL A 180 11.42 -16.62 7.78
N LYS A 181 10.40 -17.48 7.91
CA LYS A 181 10.42 -18.83 7.34
C LYS A 181 10.52 -18.83 5.81
N ASN A 182 9.74 -17.97 5.13
CA ASN A 182 9.65 -17.94 3.67
C ASN A 182 10.71 -17.04 3.02
N GLY A 183 11.19 -16.01 3.72
CA GLY A 183 12.20 -15.06 3.23
C GLY A 183 13.64 -15.41 3.54
N GLY A 184 13.87 -16.44 4.36
CA GLY A 184 15.19 -16.79 4.90
C GLY A 184 15.61 -15.90 6.07
N HIS A 185 16.71 -16.26 6.74
CA HIS A 185 17.31 -15.39 7.76
C HIS A 185 17.81 -14.10 7.10
N SER A 186 17.51 -12.97 7.74
CA SER A 186 17.75 -11.60 7.26
C SER A 186 19.22 -11.20 7.09
N ASP A 187 20.15 -12.13 7.31
CA ASP A 187 21.58 -11.82 7.32
C ASP A 187 22.15 -11.66 5.91
N ASP A 188 21.46 -12.18 4.89
CA ASP A 188 21.74 -11.83 3.49
C ASP A 188 20.83 -10.69 3.05
N ASP A 189 21.21 -9.48 3.46
CA ASP A 189 20.51 -8.23 3.17
C ASP A 189 20.62 -7.80 1.69
N THR A 190 21.10 -8.69 0.81
CA THR A 190 21.34 -8.44 -0.60
C THR A 190 20.04 -8.40 -1.41
N ILE A 191 19.89 -7.38 -2.25
CA ILE A 191 18.79 -7.30 -3.21
C ILE A 191 19.03 -8.37 -4.29
N PRO A 192 18.06 -9.25 -4.61
CA PRO A 192 18.21 -10.26 -5.66
C PRO A 192 18.66 -9.65 -6.98
N GLU A 193 19.47 -10.37 -7.75
CA GLU A 193 20.12 -9.80 -8.95
C GLU A 193 19.25 -9.92 -10.21
N SER A 194 18.05 -10.48 -10.08
CA SER A 194 17.08 -10.59 -11.16
C SER A 194 15.64 -10.50 -10.66
N LYS A 195 14.73 -10.11 -11.58
CA LYS A 195 13.28 -10.14 -11.36
C LYS A 195 12.80 -11.54 -10.95
N GLU A 196 13.34 -12.58 -11.57
CA GLU A 196 12.98 -13.98 -11.27
C GLU A 196 13.33 -14.38 -9.83
N GLU A 197 14.57 -14.09 -9.39
CA GLU A 197 14.99 -14.38 -8.01
C GLU A 197 14.22 -13.55 -6.98
N PHE A 198 13.95 -12.27 -7.31
CA PHE A 198 13.10 -11.44 -6.48
C PHE A 198 11.72 -12.09 -6.34
N CYS A 199 11.08 -12.46 -7.44
CA CYS A 199 9.75 -13.04 -7.43
C CYS A 199 9.69 -14.39 -6.70
N LYS A 200 10.68 -15.27 -6.88
CA LYS A 200 10.81 -16.54 -6.14
C LYS A 200 10.82 -16.35 -4.61
N LYS A 201 11.40 -15.25 -4.12
CA LYS A 201 11.42 -14.92 -2.69
C LYS A 201 10.18 -14.12 -2.26
N PHE A 202 9.68 -13.22 -3.11
CA PHE A 202 8.65 -12.26 -2.75
C PHE A 202 7.25 -12.87 -2.70
N VAL A 203 6.89 -13.69 -3.69
CA VAL A 203 5.55 -14.28 -3.79
C VAL A 203 5.22 -15.15 -2.56
N PRO A 204 6.09 -16.09 -2.11
CA PRO A 204 5.82 -16.88 -0.90
C PRO A 204 5.73 -16.05 0.39
N ILE A 205 6.43 -14.91 0.46
CA ILE A 205 6.30 -13.98 1.61
C ILE A 205 4.93 -13.29 1.58
N SER A 206 4.43 -12.94 0.40
CA SER A 206 3.12 -12.29 0.28
C SER A 206 1.97 -13.19 0.75
N GLU A 207 2.09 -14.51 0.58
CA GLU A 207 1.14 -15.51 1.07
C GLU A 207 1.04 -15.52 2.59
N CYS A 208 2.07 -15.05 3.32
CA CYS A 208 1.99 -14.91 4.77
C CYS A 208 0.86 -13.98 5.23
N PHE A 209 0.54 -12.96 4.44
CA PHE A 209 -0.58 -12.08 4.75
C PHE A 209 -1.92 -12.78 4.57
N VAL A 210 -2.09 -13.53 3.48
CA VAL A 210 -3.28 -14.36 3.26
C VAL A 210 -3.43 -15.42 4.35
N LYS A 211 -2.32 -16.05 4.75
CA LYS A 211 -2.29 -17.00 5.87
C LYS A 211 -2.71 -16.32 7.18
N GLN A 212 -2.19 -15.13 7.47
CA GLN A 212 -2.58 -14.37 8.67
C GLN A 212 -4.09 -14.10 8.70
N ILE A 213 -4.66 -13.70 7.56
CA ILE A 213 -6.10 -13.49 7.41
C ILE A 213 -6.87 -14.80 7.67
N ASN A 214 -6.46 -15.90 7.03
CA ASN A 214 -7.12 -17.20 7.18
C ASN A 214 -7.05 -17.76 8.59
N ASP A 215 -5.96 -17.52 9.30
CA ASP A 215 -5.76 -18.01 10.67
C ASP A 215 -6.49 -17.14 11.70
N THR A 216 -6.72 -15.86 11.39
CA THR A 216 -7.22 -14.87 12.38
C THR A 216 -8.69 -14.51 12.17
N CYS A 217 -9.16 -14.51 10.91
CA CYS A 217 -10.48 -14.01 10.53
C CYS A 217 -11.45 -15.15 10.19
N THR A 218 -12.74 -14.92 10.40
CA THR A 218 -13.76 -15.80 9.82
C THR A 218 -13.85 -15.55 8.31
N ILE A 219 -13.56 -16.58 7.52
CA ILE A 219 -13.55 -16.47 6.05
C ILE A 219 -14.95 -16.52 5.46
N ASP A 220 -15.48 -15.36 5.09
CA ASP A 220 -16.70 -15.22 4.31
C ASP A 220 -16.42 -15.14 2.79
N LYS A 221 -17.45 -14.82 2.00
CA LYS A 221 -17.34 -14.69 0.54
C LYS A 221 -16.46 -13.49 0.14
N ASP A 222 -16.60 -12.36 0.81
CA ASP A 222 -15.91 -11.12 0.49
C ASP A 222 -14.40 -11.27 0.78
N LEU A 223 -14.05 -11.82 1.95
CA LEU A 223 -12.67 -12.04 2.37
C LEU A 223 -11.98 -13.14 1.54
N ARG A 224 -12.72 -14.16 1.11
CA ARG A 224 -12.22 -15.18 0.17
C ARG A 224 -11.91 -14.59 -1.20
N LYS A 225 -12.77 -13.70 -1.71
CA LYS A 225 -12.50 -12.98 -2.96
C LYS A 225 -11.26 -12.11 -2.80
N PHE A 226 -11.21 -11.28 -1.76
CA PHE A 226 -10.08 -10.39 -1.49
C PHE A 226 -8.74 -11.15 -1.40
N THR A 227 -8.68 -12.23 -0.62
CA THR A 227 -7.44 -13.02 -0.49
C THR A 227 -7.00 -13.66 -1.81
N THR A 228 -7.95 -14.11 -2.63
CA THR A 228 -7.67 -14.66 -3.96
C THR A 228 -7.14 -13.60 -4.91
N ASP A 229 -7.81 -12.44 -4.96
CA ASP A 229 -7.44 -11.35 -5.86
C ASP A 229 -6.15 -10.65 -5.39
N TYR A 230 -5.90 -10.62 -4.09
CA TYR A 230 -4.61 -10.21 -3.52
C TYR A 230 -3.46 -11.08 -4.03
N THR A 231 -3.58 -12.41 -3.94
CA THR A 231 -2.52 -13.30 -4.45
C THR A 231 -2.25 -13.05 -5.93
N LYS A 232 -3.30 -12.97 -6.76
CA LYS A 232 -3.15 -12.64 -8.19
C LYS A 232 -2.50 -11.28 -8.41
N ALA A 233 -2.88 -10.27 -7.64
CA ALA A 233 -2.31 -8.93 -7.76
C ALA A 233 -0.81 -8.92 -7.44
N ILE A 234 -0.35 -9.75 -6.50
CA ILE A 234 1.07 -9.85 -6.16
C ILE A 234 1.85 -10.71 -7.16
N GLU A 235 1.24 -11.76 -7.69
CA GLU A 235 1.86 -12.63 -8.70
C GLU A 235 1.96 -11.96 -10.08
N LYS A 236 1.01 -11.10 -10.45
CA LYS A 236 0.93 -10.50 -11.79
C LYS A 236 2.22 -9.76 -12.21
N PRO A 237 2.84 -8.89 -11.38
CA PRO A 237 4.14 -8.29 -11.71
C PRO A 237 5.28 -9.29 -11.84
N CYS A 238 5.12 -10.52 -11.39
CA CYS A 238 6.13 -11.58 -11.42
C CYS A 238 5.98 -12.56 -12.59
N GLN A 239 4.93 -12.40 -13.41
CA GLN A 239 4.70 -13.12 -14.66
C GLN A 239 5.22 -12.29 -15.85
#